data_AF-A0A401FK70-F1
#
_entry.id   AF-A0A401FK70-F1
#
_cell.length_a   1.000
_cell.length_b   1.000
_cell.length_c   1.000
_cell.angle_alpha   90.00
_cell.angle_beta   90.00
_cell.angle_gamma   90.00
#
_symmetry.space_group_name_H-M   'P 1'
#
loop_
_entity.id
_entity.type
_entity.pdbx_description
1 polymer ?
#
loop_
_entity_poly.entity_id
_entity_poly.type
_entity_poly.pdbx_seq_one_letter_code
_entity_poly.pdbx_strand_id
1 'polypeptide(L)'
;MKKINADVLSMIKTRPANSYKGTFGRIVLIGGNANFGGAIIMATMAAVYSGAGLVTTITDESNQSSLHSQVPEAMFQSINELNNAVDLIASADVIVIGPGLGTDVNSVNVLKTVFTAVTSNQTLIIDGSALTIIANGKIPLPKITTNVLTPHQMEWQRVVNIPIAEQNPEKNQRATDHLNAIVVVKSSRTQMYSPTEEPVENTVGTPAQATGGMGDT
;
A
#
# COMPACT_ATOMS: atom_id res chain seq x y z
N MET A 1 14.00 -2.28 19.74
CA MET A 1 13.13 -2.83 18.67
C MET A 1 12.50 -4.13 19.16
N LYS A 2 11.17 -4.18 19.21
CA LYS A 2 10.40 -5.35 19.66
C LYS A 2 10.30 -6.36 18.52
N LYS A 3 10.51 -7.65 18.81
CA LYS A 3 10.38 -8.70 17.80
C LYS A 3 8.93 -9.18 17.72
N ILE A 4 8.39 -9.27 16.51
CA ILE A 4 7.07 -9.87 16.26
C ILE A 4 7.17 -11.37 16.58
N ASN A 5 6.20 -11.86 17.35
CA ASN A 5 6.04 -13.25 17.73
C ASN A 5 4.58 -13.70 17.45
N ALA A 6 4.21 -14.92 17.86
CA ALA A 6 2.88 -15.46 17.62
C ALA A 6 1.73 -14.65 18.29
N ASP A 7 2.02 -13.79 19.26
CA ASP A 7 1.00 -12.98 19.95
C ASP A 7 0.31 -12.00 18.99
N VAL A 8 0.96 -11.66 17.86
CA VAL A 8 0.35 -10.82 16.81
C VAL A 8 -0.93 -11.43 16.24
N LEU A 9 -1.09 -12.76 16.30
CA LEU A 9 -2.31 -13.45 15.86
C LEU A 9 -3.54 -13.06 16.69
N SER A 10 -3.35 -12.53 17.90
CA SER A 10 -4.45 -11.98 18.70
C SER A 10 -5.14 -10.78 18.05
N MET A 11 -4.54 -10.15 17.03
CA MET A 11 -5.16 -9.09 16.22
C MET A 11 -6.29 -9.62 15.33
N ILE A 12 -6.28 -10.92 14.99
CA ILE A 12 -7.33 -11.55 14.20
C ILE A 12 -8.50 -11.90 15.12
N LYS A 13 -9.57 -11.10 15.07
CA LYS A 13 -10.77 -11.28 15.91
C LYS A 13 -11.85 -12.09 15.19
N THR A 14 -12.63 -12.85 15.96
CA THR A 14 -13.82 -13.54 15.45
C THR A 14 -14.86 -12.52 14.94
N ARG A 15 -15.44 -12.79 13.77
CA ARG A 15 -16.48 -11.93 13.18
C ARG A 15 -17.75 -11.96 14.03
N PRO A 16 -18.36 -10.80 14.38
CA PRO A 16 -19.66 -10.78 15.04
C PRO A 16 -20.74 -11.45 14.17
N ALA A 17 -21.66 -12.18 14.81
CA ALA A 17 -22.75 -12.87 14.11
C ALA A 17 -23.64 -11.91 13.29
N ASN A 18 -23.90 -10.72 13.83
CA ASN A 18 -24.65 -9.66 13.16
C ASN A 18 -23.70 -8.71 12.43
N SER A 19 -23.11 -9.17 11.32
CA SER A 19 -22.22 -8.36 10.47
C SER A 19 -22.64 -8.39 9.01
N TYR A 20 -22.24 -7.37 8.25
CA TYR A 20 -22.47 -7.25 6.81
C TYR A 20 -21.17 -6.85 6.12
N LYS A 21 -21.14 -6.88 4.78
CA LYS A 21 -19.93 -6.54 4.01
C LYS A 21 -19.30 -5.19 4.41
N GLY A 22 -20.12 -4.17 4.68
CA GLY A 22 -19.64 -2.86 5.15
C GLY A 22 -19.03 -2.85 6.55
N THR A 23 -19.26 -3.87 7.37
CA THR A 23 -18.59 -4.03 8.68
C THR A 23 -17.09 -4.27 8.54
N PHE A 24 -16.65 -4.85 7.41
CA PHE A 24 -15.26 -5.23 7.17
C PHE A 24 -14.52 -4.26 6.23
N GLY A 25 -15.04 -3.04 6.13
CA GLY A 25 -14.45 -1.95 5.39
C GLY A 25 -14.48 -2.08 3.87
N ARG A 26 -14.10 -0.99 3.21
CA ARG A 26 -13.96 -0.84 1.77
C ARG A 26 -12.51 -0.52 1.44
N ILE A 27 -11.91 -1.30 0.56
CA ILE A 27 -10.55 -1.09 0.08
C ILE A 27 -10.58 -0.69 -1.40
N VAL A 28 -9.86 0.37 -1.75
CA VAL A 28 -9.60 0.75 -3.13
C VAL A 28 -8.11 0.55 -3.43
N LEU A 29 -7.79 -0.26 -4.44
CA LEU A 29 -6.42 -0.47 -4.92
C LEU A 29 -6.22 0.25 -6.25
N ILE A 30 -5.14 1.03 -6.38
CA ILE A 30 -4.81 1.81 -7.57
C ILE A 30 -3.42 1.44 -8.07
N GLY A 31 -3.35 0.91 -9.29
CA GLY A 31 -2.08 0.51 -9.90
C GLY A 31 -2.29 -0.38 -11.12
N GLY A 32 -1.24 -1.10 -11.51
CA GLY A 32 -1.24 -1.96 -12.69
C GLY A 32 -1.44 -1.19 -13.98
N ASN A 33 -0.37 -0.73 -14.59
CA ASN A 33 -0.40 -0.30 -15.99
C ASN A 33 -0.48 -1.51 -16.94
N ALA A 34 -0.53 -1.26 -18.25
CA ALA A 34 -0.59 -2.32 -19.27
C ALA A 34 0.55 -3.35 -19.22
N ASN A 35 1.71 -3.00 -18.64
CA ASN A 35 2.87 -3.90 -18.54
C ASN A 35 2.97 -4.61 -17.18
N PHE A 36 2.43 -4.00 -16.12
CA PHE A 36 2.58 -4.48 -14.74
C PHE A 36 1.23 -4.80 -14.07
N GLY A 37 0.21 -5.13 -14.85
CA GLY A 37 -1.12 -5.51 -14.36
C GLY A 37 -1.13 -6.66 -13.37
N GLY A 38 -0.19 -7.61 -13.48
CA GLY A 38 -0.08 -8.73 -12.53
C GLY A 38 0.12 -8.27 -11.08
N ALA A 39 0.85 -7.17 -10.85
CA ALA A 39 1.11 -6.65 -9.51
C ALA A 39 -0.18 -6.23 -8.79
N ILE A 40 -1.03 -5.43 -9.45
CA ILE A 40 -2.29 -5.00 -8.84
C ILE A 40 -3.30 -6.15 -8.70
N ILE A 41 -3.25 -7.16 -9.58
CA ILE A 41 -4.08 -8.37 -9.46
C ILE A 41 -3.68 -9.15 -8.20
N MET A 42 -2.38 -9.36 -7.94
CA MET A 42 -1.92 -10.02 -6.71
C MET A 42 -2.31 -9.25 -5.45
N ALA A 43 -2.12 -7.93 -5.45
CA ALA A 43 -2.55 -7.07 -4.34
C ALA A 43 -4.07 -7.15 -4.12
N THR A 44 -4.86 -7.20 -5.19
CA THR A 44 -6.32 -7.34 -5.12
C THR A 44 -6.72 -8.69 -4.53
N MET A 45 -6.10 -9.78 -4.98
CA MET A 45 -6.33 -11.12 -4.42
C MET A 45 -5.99 -11.16 -2.93
N ALA A 46 -4.86 -10.58 -2.52
CA ALA A 46 -4.46 -10.49 -1.12
C ALA A 46 -5.50 -9.73 -0.28
N ALA A 47 -6.00 -8.59 -0.79
CA ALA A 47 -7.05 -7.81 -0.12
C ALA A 47 -8.34 -8.63 0.06
N VAL A 48 -8.82 -9.30 -0.99
CA VAL A 48 -10.03 -10.15 -0.92
C VAL A 48 -9.84 -11.30 0.06
N TYR A 49 -8.75 -12.08 -0.07
CA TYR A 49 -8.51 -13.24 0.78
C TYR A 49 -8.11 -12.90 2.22
N SER A 50 -7.67 -11.67 2.49
CA SER A 50 -7.52 -11.15 3.86
C SER A 50 -8.86 -10.91 4.57
N GLY A 51 -9.97 -10.89 3.81
CA GLY A 51 -11.32 -10.74 4.32
C GLY A 51 -11.86 -9.31 4.27
N ALA A 52 -11.31 -8.43 3.42
CA ALA A 52 -11.89 -7.12 3.16
C ALA A 52 -13.36 -7.23 2.75
N GLY A 53 -14.21 -6.31 3.23
CA GLY A 53 -15.65 -6.37 3.02
C GLY A 53 -16.07 -6.08 1.58
N LEU A 54 -15.47 -5.05 0.98
CA LEU A 54 -15.65 -4.64 -0.41
C LEU A 54 -14.28 -4.23 -0.97
N VAL A 55 -13.97 -4.69 -2.17
CA VAL A 55 -12.70 -4.41 -2.85
C VAL A 55 -13.00 -3.83 -4.23
N THR A 56 -12.42 -2.67 -4.52
CA THR A 56 -12.44 -2.06 -5.86
C THR A 56 -11.01 -1.89 -6.35
N THR A 57 -10.75 -2.30 -7.58
CA THR A 57 -9.45 -2.14 -8.23
C THR A 57 -9.55 -1.15 -9.37
N ILE A 58 -8.83 -0.05 -9.23
CA ILE A 58 -8.64 0.97 -10.26
C ILE A 58 -7.35 0.63 -11.01
N THR A 59 -7.48 0.18 -12.25
CA THR A 59 -6.34 -0.29 -13.05
C THR A 59 -6.52 -0.01 -14.54
N ASP A 60 -5.49 -0.22 -15.34
CA ASP A 60 -5.57 -0.16 -16.80
C ASP A 60 -6.65 -1.12 -17.32
N GLU A 61 -7.44 -0.67 -18.30
CA GLU A 61 -8.55 -1.45 -18.88
C GLU A 61 -8.11 -2.79 -19.44
N SER A 62 -6.87 -2.88 -19.94
CA SER A 62 -6.30 -4.14 -20.43
C SER A 62 -6.22 -5.23 -19.35
N ASN A 63 -6.26 -4.86 -18.06
CA ASN A 63 -6.17 -5.79 -16.94
C ASN A 63 -7.54 -6.35 -16.49
N GLN A 64 -8.66 -5.77 -16.92
CA GLN A 64 -10.00 -6.11 -16.40
C GLN A 64 -10.34 -7.60 -16.52
N SER A 65 -10.16 -8.17 -17.72
CA SER A 65 -10.49 -9.58 -17.96
C SER A 65 -9.62 -10.52 -17.13
N SER A 66 -8.33 -10.21 -17.00
CA SER A 66 -7.39 -10.99 -16.18
C SER A 66 -7.72 -10.88 -14.69
N LEU A 67 -8.07 -9.69 -14.22
CA LEU A 67 -8.50 -9.44 -12.85
C LEU A 67 -9.73 -10.30 -12.49
N HIS A 68 -10.82 -10.17 -13.24
CA HIS A 68 -12.06 -10.90 -12.95
C HIS A 68 -11.93 -12.41 -13.18
N SER A 69 -10.96 -12.87 -13.98
CA SER A 69 -10.67 -14.30 -14.12
C SER A 69 -10.01 -14.90 -12.88
N GLN A 70 -9.25 -14.10 -12.12
CA GLN A 70 -8.54 -14.54 -10.91
C GLN A 70 -9.32 -14.23 -9.62
N VAL A 71 -9.95 -13.07 -9.56
CA VAL A 71 -10.66 -12.54 -8.37
C VAL A 71 -11.96 -11.83 -8.79
N PRO A 72 -13.01 -12.59 -9.15
CA PRO A 72 -14.29 -12.02 -9.60
C PRO A 72 -15.03 -11.24 -8.50
N GLU A 73 -14.63 -11.36 -7.24
CA GLU A 73 -15.19 -10.59 -6.12
C GLU A 73 -14.83 -9.10 -6.17
N ALA A 74 -13.72 -8.75 -6.84
CA ALA A 74 -13.27 -7.38 -6.95
C ALA A 74 -14.09 -6.60 -7.98
N MET A 75 -14.54 -5.40 -7.60
CA MET A 75 -15.10 -4.45 -8.56
C MET A 75 -13.97 -3.83 -9.37
N PHE A 76 -14.25 -3.46 -10.62
CA PHE A 76 -13.29 -2.83 -11.51
C PHE A 76 -13.68 -1.38 -11.81
N GLN A 77 -12.67 -0.52 -11.92
CA GLN A 77 -12.79 0.83 -12.46
C GLN A 77 -11.58 1.12 -13.36
N SER A 78 -11.82 1.73 -14.52
CA SER A 78 -10.74 2.17 -15.40
C SER A 78 -9.95 3.31 -14.76
N ILE A 79 -8.62 3.19 -14.79
CA ILE A 79 -7.69 4.23 -14.34
C ILE A 79 -7.73 5.48 -15.24
N ASN A 80 -8.14 5.35 -16.50
CA ASN A 80 -8.29 6.48 -17.42
C ASN A 80 -9.48 7.38 -17.03
N GLU A 81 -10.44 6.83 -16.29
CA GLU A 81 -11.63 7.53 -15.80
C GLU A 81 -11.50 7.93 -14.32
N LEU A 82 -10.28 7.95 -13.77
CA LEU A 82 -10.03 8.20 -12.35
C LEU A 82 -10.69 9.48 -11.81
N ASN A 83 -10.74 10.54 -12.61
CA ASN A 83 -11.38 11.80 -12.22
C ASN A 83 -12.90 11.64 -11.95
N ASN A 84 -13.55 10.68 -12.60
CA ASN A 84 -14.96 10.34 -12.37
C ASN A 84 -15.12 9.35 -11.19
N ALA A 85 -14.03 8.75 -10.74
CA ALA A 85 -13.97 7.73 -9.69
C ALA A 85 -13.49 8.28 -8.33
N VAL A 86 -13.34 9.61 -8.19
CA VAL A 86 -12.88 10.24 -6.93
C VAL A 86 -13.79 9.92 -5.75
N ASP A 87 -15.09 9.75 -5.97
CA ASP A 87 -16.05 9.36 -4.93
C ASP A 87 -15.82 7.93 -4.42
N LEU A 88 -15.29 7.03 -5.26
CA LEU A 88 -14.88 5.69 -4.84
C LEU A 88 -13.69 5.78 -3.88
N ILE A 89 -12.73 6.66 -4.17
CA ILE A 89 -11.57 6.91 -3.29
C ILE A 89 -12.06 7.53 -1.98
N ALA A 90 -12.89 8.57 -2.03
CA ALA A 90 -13.36 9.29 -0.84
C ALA A 90 -14.26 8.45 0.08
N SER A 91 -14.93 7.42 -0.46
CA SER A 91 -15.81 6.51 0.30
C SER A 91 -15.13 5.24 0.81
N ALA A 92 -13.84 5.04 0.48
CA ALA A 92 -13.03 3.93 0.96
C ALA A 92 -12.59 4.13 2.42
N ASP A 93 -12.33 3.04 3.13
CA ASP A 93 -11.69 3.07 4.46
C ASP A 93 -10.16 2.96 4.31
N VAL A 94 -9.71 2.17 3.34
CA VAL A 94 -8.29 1.95 3.02
C VAL A 94 -8.06 2.16 1.53
N ILE A 95 -6.97 2.85 1.20
CA ILE A 95 -6.52 3.08 -0.17
C ILE A 95 -5.12 2.52 -0.30
N VAL A 96 -4.87 1.72 -1.34
CA VAL A 96 -3.54 1.24 -1.71
C VAL A 96 -3.18 1.84 -3.05
N ILE A 97 -2.03 2.51 -3.16
CA ILE A 97 -1.54 3.03 -4.44
C ILE A 97 -0.09 2.62 -4.66
N GLY A 98 0.21 2.11 -5.87
CA GLY A 98 1.59 1.84 -6.28
C GLY A 98 1.87 0.50 -6.95
N PRO A 99 1.25 -0.63 -6.59
CA PRO A 99 1.57 -1.93 -7.18
C PRO A 99 1.42 -1.89 -8.71
N GLY A 100 2.54 -2.02 -9.42
CA GLY A 100 2.58 -1.93 -10.89
C GLY A 100 2.13 -0.59 -11.50
N LEU A 101 2.09 0.52 -10.74
CA LEU A 101 1.60 1.80 -11.24
C LEU A 101 2.49 2.37 -12.36
N GLY A 102 3.82 2.22 -12.24
CA GLY A 102 4.79 2.87 -13.10
C GLY A 102 5.23 4.25 -12.58
N THR A 103 6.02 4.96 -13.38
CA THR A 103 6.59 6.29 -13.02
C THR A 103 6.46 7.31 -14.15
N ASP A 104 5.59 7.06 -15.13
CA ASP A 104 5.36 7.98 -16.23
C ASP A 104 4.51 9.18 -15.80
N VAL A 105 4.31 10.14 -16.72
CA VAL A 105 3.53 11.35 -16.45
C VAL A 105 2.10 11.02 -16.01
N ASN A 106 1.50 9.96 -16.58
CA ASN A 106 0.15 9.53 -16.20
C ASN A 106 0.13 9.02 -14.74
N SER A 107 1.12 8.21 -14.37
CA SER A 107 1.31 7.70 -13.01
C SER A 107 1.45 8.83 -11.98
N VAL A 108 2.16 9.90 -12.33
CA VAL A 108 2.29 11.11 -11.49
C VAL A 108 0.94 11.80 -11.33
N ASN A 109 0.15 11.91 -12.40
CA ASN A 109 -1.18 12.52 -12.35
C ASN A 109 -2.15 11.68 -11.50
N VAL A 110 -2.14 10.35 -11.67
CA VAL A 110 -2.91 9.42 -10.84
C VAL A 110 -2.60 9.61 -9.37
N LEU A 111 -1.32 9.65 -8.98
CA LEU A 111 -0.92 9.88 -7.60
C LEU A 111 -1.46 11.20 -7.05
N LYS A 112 -1.35 12.29 -7.81
CA LYS A 112 -1.84 13.61 -7.40
C LYS A 112 -3.37 13.65 -7.24
N THR A 113 -4.10 12.99 -8.15
CA THR A 113 -5.56 12.87 -8.05
C THR A 113 -5.94 12.09 -6.80
N VAL A 114 -5.29 10.95 -6.53
CA VAL A 114 -5.52 10.16 -5.30
C VAL A 114 -5.21 11.00 -4.05
N PHE A 115 -4.06 11.69 -3.99
CA PHE A 115 -3.68 12.52 -2.85
C PHE A 115 -4.65 13.68 -2.57
N THR A 116 -5.35 14.15 -3.62
CA THR A 116 -6.36 15.19 -3.50
C THR A 116 -7.71 14.62 -3.07
N ALA A 117 -8.03 13.39 -3.47
CA ALA A 117 -9.31 12.73 -3.20
C ALA A 117 -9.36 12.04 -1.81
N VAL A 118 -8.21 11.71 -1.21
CA VAL A 118 -8.19 11.09 0.12
C VAL A 118 -8.69 12.04 1.21
N THR A 119 -9.40 11.49 2.19
CA THR A 119 -10.02 12.20 3.30
C THR A 119 -9.35 11.83 4.63
N SER A 120 -9.59 12.64 5.66
CA SER A 120 -8.86 12.53 6.93
C SER A 120 -9.02 11.17 7.61
N ASN A 121 -10.16 10.49 7.49
CA ASN A 121 -10.44 9.27 8.27
C ASN A 121 -9.92 7.98 7.62
N GLN A 122 -9.17 8.11 6.52
CA GLN A 122 -8.72 6.99 5.71
C GLN A 122 -7.30 6.56 6.09
N THR A 123 -6.99 5.31 5.78
CA THR A 123 -5.62 4.81 5.72
C THR A 123 -5.14 4.80 4.28
N LEU A 124 -4.04 5.52 3.97
CA LEU A 124 -3.40 5.49 2.66
C LEU A 124 -2.10 4.68 2.73
N ILE A 125 -2.06 3.57 1.99
CA ILE A 125 -0.88 2.73 1.81
C ILE A 125 -0.22 3.09 0.48
N ILE A 126 1.05 3.45 0.53
CA ILE A 126 1.85 3.91 -0.61
C ILE A 126 3.00 2.92 -0.81
N ASP A 127 2.95 2.20 -1.93
CA ASP A 127 3.89 1.13 -2.24
C ASP A 127 4.64 1.38 -3.55
N GLY A 128 5.74 0.65 -3.74
CA GLY A 128 6.38 0.48 -5.04
C GLY A 128 6.72 1.78 -5.76
N SER A 129 6.31 1.87 -7.03
CA SER A 129 6.65 3.02 -7.88
C SER A 129 6.01 4.33 -7.43
N ALA A 130 4.93 4.31 -6.64
CA ALA A 130 4.36 5.52 -6.03
C ALA A 130 5.37 6.20 -5.08
N LEU A 131 6.15 5.42 -4.32
CA LEU A 131 7.23 5.95 -3.48
C LEU A 131 8.33 6.61 -4.31
N THR A 132 8.64 6.04 -5.49
CA THR A 132 9.61 6.63 -6.42
C THR A 132 9.10 7.95 -7.01
N ILE A 133 7.80 8.03 -7.35
CA ILE A 133 7.18 9.28 -7.82
C ILE A 133 7.26 10.37 -6.74
N ILE A 134 6.94 10.02 -5.49
CA ILE A 134 7.01 10.94 -4.34
C ILE A 134 8.43 11.49 -4.16
N ALA A 135 9.43 10.61 -4.16
CA ALA A 135 10.83 10.98 -4.01
C ALA A 135 11.30 11.92 -5.12
N ASN A 136 11.06 11.56 -6.39
CA ASN A 136 11.53 12.33 -7.53
C ASN A 136 10.83 13.68 -7.65
N GLY A 137 9.52 13.71 -7.40
CA GLY A 137 8.71 14.93 -7.49
C GLY A 137 8.74 15.79 -6.23
N LYS A 138 9.38 15.32 -5.14
CA LYS A 138 9.29 15.91 -3.80
C LYS A 138 7.84 16.21 -3.40
N ILE A 139 6.94 15.27 -3.72
CA ILE A 139 5.51 15.42 -3.49
C ILE A 139 5.24 15.18 -2.00
N PRO A 140 4.68 16.15 -1.25
CA PRO A 140 4.39 15.94 0.16
C PRO A 140 3.29 14.91 0.33
N LEU A 141 3.36 14.14 1.41
CA LEU A 141 2.28 13.22 1.81
C LEU A 141 1.01 14.03 2.12
N PRO A 142 -0.18 13.47 1.82
CA PRO A 142 -1.43 14.13 2.16
C PRO A 142 -1.59 14.22 3.68
N LYS A 143 -2.21 15.31 4.15
CA LYS A 143 -2.47 15.55 5.57
C LYS A 143 -3.74 14.80 6.02
N ILE A 144 -3.65 13.48 6.04
CA ILE A 144 -4.70 12.57 6.53
C ILE A 144 -4.28 11.93 7.86
N THR A 145 -5.18 11.15 8.48
CA THR A 145 -4.90 10.51 9.78
C THR A 145 -3.80 9.47 9.70
N THR A 146 -3.73 8.67 8.62
CA THR A 146 -2.74 7.58 8.54
C THR A 146 -2.20 7.39 7.14
N ASN A 147 -0.91 7.73 6.97
CA ASN A 147 -0.11 7.31 5.82
C ASN A 147 0.76 6.11 6.23
N VAL A 148 0.80 5.09 5.38
CA VAL A 148 1.66 3.90 5.51
C VAL A 148 2.52 3.79 4.26
N LEU A 149 3.84 3.79 4.41
CA LEU A 149 4.77 3.60 3.31
C LEU A 149 5.39 2.20 3.42
N THR A 150 5.52 1.48 2.31
CA THR A 150 6.03 0.10 2.28
C THR A 150 7.32 -0.05 1.44
N PRO A 151 8.35 0.78 1.64
CA PRO A 151 9.54 0.78 0.79
C PRO A 151 10.40 -0.47 1.00
N HIS A 152 11.00 -1.00 -0.06
CA HIS A 152 12.26 -1.73 0.10
C HIS A 152 13.45 -0.76 0.31
N GLN A 153 14.63 -1.25 0.71
CA GLN A 153 15.76 -0.38 1.11
C GLN A 153 16.17 0.68 0.08
N MET A 154 16.11 0.37 -1.23
CA MET A 154 16.43 1.36 -2.29
C MET A 154 15.31 2.40 -2.45
N GLU A 155 14.04 2.01 -2.35
CA GLU A 155 12.93 2.98 -2.33
C GLU A 155 13.04 3.88 -1.11
N TRP A 156 13.37 3.32 0.05
CA TRP A 156 13.57 4.10 1.27
C TRP A 156 14.70 5.10 1.11
N GLN A 157 15.85 4.69 0.55
CA GLN A 157 16.94 5.59 0.22
C GLN A 157 16.47 6.75 -0.68
N ARG A 158 15.62 6.49 -1.68
CA ARG A 158 15.07 7.56 -2.55
C ARG A 158 14.18 8.52 -1.76
N VAL A 159 13.30 8.00 -0.91
CA VAL A 159 12.33 8.80 -0.15
C VAL A 159 13.01 9.69 0.89
N VAL A 160 13.97 9.16 1.65
CA VAL A 160 14.56 9.88 2.80
C VAL A 160 16.01 10.32 2.60
N ASN A 161 16.61 10.03 1.44
CA ASN A 161 17.98 10.36 1.10
C ASN A 161 19.03 9.80 2.10
N ILE A 162 18.78 8.60 2.63
CA ILE A 162 19.69 7.88 3.53
C ILE A 162 20.29 6.68 2.77
N PRO A 163 21.61 6.67 2.52
CA PRO A 163 22.27 5.54 1.86
C PRO A 163 21.97 4.21 2.54
N ILE A 164 21.79 3.11 1.80
CA ILE A 164 21.48 1.79 2.38
C ILE A 164 22.46 1.39 3.49
N ALA A 165 23.76 1.63 3.29
CA ALA A 165 24.79 1.32 4.28
C ALA A 165 24.63 2.12 5.60
N GLU A 166 23.89 3.22 5.57
CA GLU A 166 23.61 4.08 6.72
C GLU A 166 22.22 3.88 7.31
N GLN A 167 21.36 3.07 6.68
CA GLN A 167 20.01 2.80 7.17
C GLN A 167 20.10 1.95 8.46
N ASN A 168 19.95 2.62 9.60
CA ASN A 168 19.93 2.01 10.92
C ASN A 168 18.67 2.46 11.68
N PRO A 169 18.31 1.78 12.79
CA PRO A 169 17.07 2.07 13.52
C PRO A 169 16.90 3.52 13.95
N GLU A 170 17.96 4.20 14.41
CA GLU A 170 17.88 5.60 14.85
C GLU A 170 17.58 6.54 13.67
N LYS A 171 18.33 6.40 12.58
CA LYS A 171 18.16 7.23 11.38
C LYS A 171 16.80 6.97 10.71
N ASN A 172 16.37 5.72 10.67
CA ASN A 172 15.06 5.33 10.11
C ASN A 172 13.91 5.86 10.96
N GLN A 173 14.00 5.78 12.30
CA GLN A 173 12.99 6.36 13.18
C GLN A 173 12.91 7.88 13.01
N ARG A 174 14.04 8.59 13.01
CA ARG A 174 14.05 10.05 12.82
C ARG A 174 13.41 10.48 11.50
N ALA A 175 13.67 9.74 10.42
CA ALA A 175 13.06 10.02 9.13
C ALA A 175 11.55 9.70 9.12
N THR A 176 11.13 8.65 9.82
CA THR A 176 9.72 8.30 10.03
C THR A 176 8.98 9.41 10.79
N ASP A 177 9.57 9.94 11.87
CA ASP A 177 9.00 11.03 12.66
C ASP A 177 8.80 12.30 11.81
N HIS A 178 9.77 12.64 10.96
CA HIS A 178 9.66 13.78 10.06
C HIS A 178 8.56 13.62 8.99
N LEU A 179 8.35 12.40 8.50
CA LEU A 179 7.28 12.12 7.55
C LEU A 179 5.90 12.07 8.21
N ASN A 180 5.84 11.88 9.54
CA ASN A 180 4.62 11.64 10.29
C ASN A 180 3.76 10.53 9.65
N ALA A 181 4.41 9.40 9.36
CA ALA A 181 3.80 8.25 8.68
C ALA A 181 4.32 6.94 9.31
N ILE A 182 3.57 5.85 9.14
CA ILE A 182 4.05 4.51 9.45
C ILE A 182 4.92 4.05 8.28
N VAL A 183 6.08 3.45 8.55
CA VAL A 183 7.01 2.99 7.50
C VAL A 183 7.35 1.52 7.73
N VAL A 184 7.08 0.69 6.73
CA VAL A 184 7.41 -0.75 6.69
C VAL A 184 8.59 -0.93 5.75
N VAL A 185 9.81 -0.90 6.30
CA VAL A 185 11.05 -1.07 5.53
C VAL A 185 11.28 -2.55 5.23
N LYS A 186 10.94 -2.96 3.99
CA LYS A 186 11.01 -4.35 3.52
C LYS A 186 12.47 -4.80 3.38
N SER A 187 12.80 -5.91 4.05
CA SER A 187 14.09 -6.60 3.95
C SER A 187 13.92 -8.08 4.35
N SER A 188 15.00 -8.86 4.45
CA SER A 188 14.94 -10.24 5.00
C SER A 188 14.42 -10.29 6.45
N ARG A 189 14.55 -9.17 7.17
CA ARG A 189 13.96 -8.91 8.48
C ARG A 189 13.26 -7.56 8.41
N THR A 190 12.07 -7.53 7.81
CA THR A 190 11.28 -6.30 7.67
C THR A 190 11.14 -5.59 9.01
N GLN A 191 11.39 -4.28 9.01
CA GLN A 191 11.28 -3.44 10.20
C GLN A 191 10.17 -2.43 9.98
N MET A 192 9.36 -2.20 11.01
CA MET A 192 8.29 -1.21 10.99
C MET A 192 8.58 -0.13 12.03
N TYR A 193 8.43 1.11 11.59
CA TYR A 193 8.62 2.33 12.37
C TYR A 193 7.31 3.10 12.38
N SER A 194 7.02 3.75 13.51
CA SER A 194 5.82 4.55 13.72
C SER A 194 6.18 5.82 14.50
N PRO A 195 5.50 6.96 14.26
CA PRO A 195 5.69 8.16 15.09
C PRO A 195 5.17 7.99 16.53
N THR A 196 4.29 7.02 16.77
CA THR A 196 3.57 6.87 18.04
C THR A 196 3.82 5.54 18.76
N GLU A 197 4.45 4.58 18.09
CA GLU A 197 4.66 3.22 18.62
C GLU A 197 6.13 2.84 18.51
N GLU A 198 6.57 1.95 19.40
CA GLU A 198 7.94 1.41 19.39
C GLU A 198 8.25 0.64 18.10
N PRO A 199 9.46 0.76 17.52
CA PRO A 199 9.84 0.00 16.33
C PRO A 199 9.74 -1.50 16.54
N VAL A 200 9.23 -2.20 15.52
CA VAL A 200 9.10 -3.66 15.52
C VAL A 200 9.88 -4.32 14.38
N GLU A 201 10.34 -5.56 14.61
CA GLU A 201 11.05 -6.38 13.63
C GLU A 201 10.28 -7.66 13.34
N ASN A 202 10.06 -7.95 12.07
CA ASN A 202 9.55 -9.24 11.63
C ASN A 202 10.66 -10.31 11.70
N THR A 203 10.38 -11.38 12.42
CA THR A 203 11.34 -12.48 12.65
C THR A 203 11.17 -13.64 11.67
N VAL A 204 10.08 -13.68 10.91
CA VAL A 204 9.81 -14.70 9.88
C VAL A 204 10.22 -14.20 8.49
N GLY A 205 10.11 -15.08 7.49
CA GLY A 205 10.52 -14.83 6.11
C GLY A 205 11.71 -15.68 5.70
N THR A 206 11.74 -16.08 4.43
CA THR A 206 12.78 -16.96 3.87
C THR A 206 13.17 -16.50 2.47
N PRO A 207 14.37 -16.87 1.97
CA PRO A 207 14.77 -16.56 0.60
C PRO A 207 13.84 -17.12 -0.49
N ALA A 208 13.01 -18.14 -0.18
CA ALA A 208 12.01 -18.65 -1.13
C ALA A 208 10.96 -17.61 -1.52
N GLN A 209 10.83 -16.54 -0.73
CA GLN A 209 9.95 -15.41 -1.01
C GLN A 209 10.58 -14.38 -1.95
N ALA A 210 11.85 -14.52 -2.34
CA ALA A 210 12.55 -13.60 -3.25
C ALA A 210 12.14 -13.83 -4.72
N THR A 211 10.84 -13.71 -5.00
CA THR A 211 10.25 -13.77 -6.34
C THR A 211 9.39 -12.52 -6.58
N GLY A 212 9.23 -12.14 -7.85
CA GLY A 212 8.34 -11.04 -8.23
C GLY A 212 6.93 -11.29 -7.72
N GLY A 213 6.28 -10.24 -7.18
CA GLY A 213 4.94 -10.32 -6.61
C GLY A 213 4.85 -10.42 -5.10
N MET A 214 5.91 -10.83 -4.41
CA MET A 214 5.89 -11.00 -2.96
C MET A 214 5.63 -9.70 -2.19
N GLY A 215 6.08 -8.56 -2.72
CA GLY A 215 5.81 -7.26 -2.12
C GLY A 215 4.44 -6.68 -2.47
N ASP A 216 3.82 -7.19 -3.54
CA ASP A 216 2.47 -6.79 -3.98
C ASP A 216 1.39 -7.52 -3.18
N THR A 217 1.67 -8.77 -2.75
CA THR A 217 0.82 -9.59 -1.87
C THR A 217 0.89 -9.10 -0.42
#